data_AF-A0A7X6AQR8-F1
#
_entry.id   AF-A0A7X6AQR8-F1
#
_cell.length_a   1.000
_cell.length_b   1.000
_cell.length_c   1.000
_cell.angle_alpha   90.00
_cell.angle_beta   90.00
_cell.angle_gamma   90.00
#
_symmetry.space_group_name_H-M   'P 1'
#
loop_
_entity.id
_entity.type
_entity.pdbx_description
1 polymer ?
#
loop_
_entity_poly.entity_id
_entity_poly.type
_entity_poly.pdbx_seq_one_letter_code
_entity_poly.pdbx_strand_id
1 'polypeptide(L)' 'VTEWLLSAEYLVSEGNHQVMLCERGIRGFDGTTRNLFDVTAIPATQSLSHLPVIADPSHGTGRRDLVPAMARAATAAGA' A
#
# COMPACT_ATOMS: atom_id res chain seq x y z
N VAL A 1 7.83 1.73 4.66
CA VAL A 1 7.69 0.26 4.87
C VAL A 1 7.96 -0.15 6.31
N THR A 2 9.12 0.14 6.90
CA THR A 2 9.46 -0.32 8.27
C THR A 2 8.45 0.08 9.34
N GLU A 3 8.13 1.37 9.47
CA GLU A 3 7.15 1.83 10.47
C GLU A 3 5.75 1.24 10.24
N TRP A 4 5.40 0.98 8.98
CA TRP A 4 4.13 0.36 8.60
C TRP A 4 4.06 -1.11 9.04
N LEU A 5 5.14 -1.87 8.87
CA LEU A 5 5.26 -3.24 9.36
C LEU A 5 5.28 -3.30 10.89
N LEU A 6 6.01 -2.41 11.56
CA LEU A 6 6.03 -2.35 13.03
C LEU A 6 4.65 -1.99 13.60
N SER A 7 3.85 -1.19 12.88
CA SER A 7 2.46 -0.93 13.27
C SER A 7 1.59 -2.18 13.17
N ALA A 8 1.82 -3.02 12.15
CA ALA A 8 1.14 -4.30 12.01
C ALA A 8 1.56 -5.30 13.08
N GLU A 9 2.85 -5.34 13.39
CA GLU A 9 3.42 -6.18 14.46
C GLU A 9 2.74 -5.92 15.79
N TYR A 10 2.40 -4.66 16.08
CA TYR A 10 1.68 -4.28 17.30
C TYR A 10 0.32 -4.97 17.46
N LEU A 11 -0.37 -5.28 16.36
CA LEU A 11 -1.63 -6.03 16.39
C LEU A 11 -1.38 -7.53 16.47
N VAL A 12 -0.37 -8.01 15.74
CA VAL A 12 0.00 -9.42 15.65
C VAL A 12 0.57 -9.93 16.99
N SER A 13 1.36 -9.12 17.69
CA SER A 13 1.95 -9.46 19.00
C SER A 13 0.90 -9.60 20.10
N GLU A 14 -0.23 -8.90 19.97
CA GLU A 14 -1.38 -9.00 20.87
C GLU A 14 -2.35 -10.15 20.47
N GLY A 15 -1.95 -10.99 19.52
CA GLY A 15 -2.68 -12.20 19.11
C GLY A 15 -3.70 -12.00 18.00
N ASN A 16 -3.83 -10.80 17.43
CA ASN A 16 -4.70 -10.59 16.27
C ASN A 16 -3.91 -10.79 14.96
N HIS A 17 -4.02 -12.00 14.39
CA HIS A 17 -3.38 -12.36 13.12
C HIS A 17 -4.24 -12.02 11.88
N GLN A 18 -5.44 -11.44 12.05
CA GLN A 18 -6.32 -11.08 10.94
C GLN A 18 -6.02 -9.66 10.44
N VAL A 19 -4.79 -9.46 9.98
CA VAL A 19 -4.29 -8.15 9.53
C VAL A 19 -3.99 -8.19 8.03
N MET A 20 -4.38 -7.11 7.34
CA MET A 20 -4.07 -6.88 5.94
C MET A 20 -3.49 -5.47 5.80
N LEU A 21 -2.44 -5.35 5.01
CA LEU A 21 -1.76 -4.09 4.75
C LEU A 21 -2.37 -3.46 3.50
N CYS A 22 -2.71 -2.16 3.55
CA CYS A 22 -3.20 -1.41 2.38
C CYS A 22 -2.25 -0.29 1.97
N GLU A 23 -1.60 -0.42 0.81
CA GLU A 23 -0.82 0.66 0.19
C GLU A 23 -1.77 1.70 -0.40
N ARG A 24 -1.63 2.95 0.04
CA ARG A 24 -2.59 4.02 -0.27
C ARG A 24 -1.95 5.38 -0.51
N GLY A 25 -0.67 5.37 -0.86
CA GLY A 25 0.16 6.52 -1.17
C GLY A 25 0.75 7.21 0.04
N ILE A 26 1.94 7.77 -0.18
CA ILE A 26 2.69 8.60 0.76
C ILE A 26 2.66 10.07 0.34
N ARG A 27 3.00 10.97 1.26
CA ARG A 27 3.09 12.40 0.93
C ARG A 27 4.22 12.64 -0.08
N GLY A 28 3.87 13.16 -1.24
CA GLY A 28 4.82 13.63 -2.25
C GLY A 28 5.08 15.13 -2.14
N PHE A 29 5.91 15.65 -3.05
CA PHE A 29 6.19 17.08 -3.20
C PHE A 29 5.43 17.73 -4.37
N ASP A 30 4.93 16.90 -5.28
CA ASP A 30 4.22 17.33 -6.48
C ASP A 30 2.69 17.32 -6.26
N GLY A 31 1.99 18.23 -6.94
CA GLY A 31 0.54 18.41 -6.85
C GLY A 31 -0.27 17.65 -7.91
N THR A 32 0.38 16.90 -8.81
CA THR A 32 -0.31 16.18 -9.91
C THR A 32 -1.28 15.11 -9.39
N THR A 33 -0.99 14.52 -8.23
CA THR A 33 -1.83 13.55 -7.51
C THR A 33 -1.93 13.92 -6.03
N ARG A 34 -2.97 13.43 -5.35
CA ARG A 34 -3.19 13.69 -3.91
C ARG A 34 -2.05 13.12 -3.05
N ASN A 35 -1.61 11.90 -3.35
CA ASN A 35 -0.45 11.26 -2.75
C ASN A 35 0.42 10.69 -3.87
N LEU A 36 1.67 10.38 -3.56
CA LEU A 36 2.52 9.57 -4.41
C LEU A 36 2.17 8.10 -4.14
N PHE A 37 1.52 7.46 -5.11
CA PHE A 37 1.15 6.05 -5.00
C PHE A 37 2.40 5.17 -5.18
N ASP A 38 2.85 4.52 -4.11
CA ASP A 38 4.11 3.79 -4.09
C ASP A 38 3.91 2.31 -4.43
N VAL A 39 3.90 2.01 -5.74
CA VAL A 39 3.78 0.62 -6.23
C VAL A 39 4.94 -0.24 -5.74
N THR A 40 6.12 0.32 -5.46
CA THR A 40 7.29 -0.45 -5.00
C THR A 40 7.12 -0.97 -3.58
N ALA A 41 6.32 -0.28 -2.76
CA ALA A 41 5.99 -0.72 -1.41
C ALA A 41 5.28 -2.07 -1.38
N ILE A 42 4.52 -2.43 -2.42
CA ILE A 42 3.78 -3.71 -2.50
C ILE A 42 4.75 -4.90 -2.46
N PRO A 43 5.62 -5.13 -3.45
CA PRO A 43 6.53 -6.27 -3.45
C PRO A 43 7.60 -6.18 -2.36
N ALA A 44 8.04 -4.97 -2.00
CA ALA A 44 8.99 -4.79 -0.90
C ALA A 44 8.40 -5.28 0.43
N THR A 45 7.13 -4.96 0.71
CA THR A 45 6.44 -5.41 1.93
C THR A 45 6.22 -6.93 1.91
N GLN A 46 5.83 -7.50 0.77
CA GLN A 46 5.66 -8.95 0.62
C GLN A 46 6.96 -9.74 0.80
N SER A 47 8.12 -9.17 0.46
CA SER A 47 9.41 -9.82 0.73
C SER A 47 9.80 -9.85 2.20
N LEU A 48 9.19 -8.99 3.02
CA LEU A 48 9.51 -8.78 4.43
C LEU A 48 8.43 -9.32 5.37
N SER A 49 7.22 -9.58 4.86
CA SER A 49 6.06 -9.95 5.64
C SER A 49 5.22 -11.00 4.93
N HIS A 50 4.57 -11.84 5.72
CA HIS A 50 3.60 -12.84 5.27
C HIS A 50 2.17 -12.29 5.22
N LEU A 51 1.95 -11.06 5.68
CA LEU A 51 0.63 -10.44 5.67
C LEU A 51 0.19 -10.12 4.24
N PRO A 52 -1.10 -10.32 3.89
CA PRO A 52 -1.61 -9.90 2.59
C PRO A 52 -1.48 -8.39 2.42
N VAL A 53 -1.10 -7.95 1.22
CA VAL A 53 -0.98 -6.54 0.85
C VAL A 53 -1.99 -6.24 -0.24
N ILE A 54 -2.88 -5.28 0.00
CA ILE A 54 -3.81 -4.73 -0.98
C ILE A 54 -3.43 -3.29 -1.33
N ALA A 55 -4.11 -2.72 -2.31
CA ALA A 55 -3.86 -1.35 -2.77
C ALA A 55 -5.15 -0.52 -2.89
N ASP A 56 -5.04 0.76 -2.55
CA ASP A 56 -6.06 1.78 -2.76
C ASP A 56 -5.57 2.85 -3.76
N PRO A 57 -5.78 2.61 -5.07
CA PRO A 57 -5.40 3.58 -6.11
C PRO A 57 -6.29 4.83 -6.10
N SER A 58 -7.49 4.77 -5.50
CA SER A 58 -8.42 5.90 -5.43
C SER A 58 -7.88 6.98 -4.50
N HIS A 59 -7.60 6.65 -3.25
CA HIS A 59 -7.01 7.61 -2.31
C HIS A 59 -5.52 7.81 -2.54
N GLY A 60 -4.82 6.81 -3.09
CA GLY A 60 -3.42 6.91 -3.50
C GLY A 60 -3.20 8.01 -4.53
N THR A 61 -3.98 8.02 -5.61
CA THR A 61 -3.83 9.06 -6.63
C THR A 61 -4.71 10.29 -6.38
N GLY A 62 -5.88 10.10 -5.76
CA GLY A 62 -6.92 11.12 -5.67
C GLY A 62 -7.58 11.49 -7.01
N ARG A 63 -7.35 10.70 -8.07
CA ARG A 63 -7.73 11.02 -9.45
C ARG A 63 -8.42 9.84 -10.11
N ARG A 64 -9.72 10.00 -10.40
CA ARG A 64 -10.57 8.95 -10.98
C ARG A 64 -10.02 8.40 -12.30
N ASP A 65 -9.45 9.25 -13.13
CA ASP A 65 -8.88 8.89 -14.43
C ASP A 65 -7.64 8.01 -14.32
N LEU A 66 -6.90 8.08 -13.20
CA LEU A 66 -5.71 7.25 -12.95
C LEU A 66 -6.04 5.91 -12.30
N VAL A 67 -7.22 5.78 -11.66
CA VAL A 67 -7.61 4.58 -10.90
C VAL A 67 -7.48 3.29 -11.70
N PRO A 68 -8.01 3.16 -12.93
CA PRO A 68 -7.91 1.89 -13.66
C PRO A 68 -6.47 1.49 -14.00
N ALA A 69 -5.61 2.46 -14.32
CA ALA A 69 -4.21 2.19 -14.63
C ALA A 69 -3.43 1.78 -13.39
N MET A 70 -3.63 2.50 -12.28
CA MET A 70 -2.93 2.19 -11.02
C MET A 70 -3.43 0.91 -10.37
N ALA A 71 -4.72 0.57 -10.51
CA ALA A 71 -5.23 -0.74 -10.08
C ALA A 71 -4.51 -1.88 -10.81
N ARG A 72 -4.36 -1.78 -12.14
CA ARG A 72 -3.60 -2.77 -12.92
C ARG A 72 -2.13 -2.84 -12.52
N ALA A 73 -1.51 -1.69 -12.26
CA ALA A 73 -0.11 -1.64 -11.80
C ALA A 73 0.06 -2.33 -10.44
N ALA A 74 -0.87 -2.10 -9.50
CA ALA A 74 -0.86 -2.75 -8.20
C ALA A 74 -1.05 -4.27 -8.31
N THR A 75 -2.01 -4.73 -9.11
CA THR A 75 -2.21 -6.17 -9.37
C THR A 75 -0.96 -6.80 -10.01
N ALA A 76 -0.35 -6.13 -10.98
CA ALA A 76 0.89 -6.61 -11.61
C ALA A 76 2.08 -6.65 -10.62
N ALA A 77 2.09 -5.76 -9.62
CA ALA A 77 3.09 -5.73 -8.56
C ALA A 77 2.85 -6.77 -7.45
N GLY A 78 1.71 -7.48 -7.50
CA GLY A 78 1.38 -8.59 -6.60
C GLY A 78 0.36 -8.29 -5.50
N ALA A 79 -0.28 -7.11 -5.50
CA ALA A 79 -1.37 -6.79 -4.57
C ALA A 79 -2.68 -7.53 -4.90
#